data_AF-A0A7X9DBU9-F1
#
_entry.id   AF-A0A7X9DBU9-F1
#
_cell.length_a   1.000
_cell.length_b   1.000
_cell.length_c   1.000
_cell.angle_alpha   90.00
_cell.angle_beta   90.00
_cell.angle_gamma   90.00
#
_symmetry.space_group_name_H-M   'P 1'
#
loop_
_entity.id
_entity.type
_entity.pdbx_description
1 polymer ?
#
loop_
_entity_poly.entity_id
_entity_poly.type
_entity_poly.pdbx_seq_one_letter_code
_entity_poly.pdbx_strand_id
1 'polypeptide(L)'
;MPDFFCNKKNKNVALSILRDRVSRLSQIPVCYFAMACNMAHLILPELQNQTEKPFISMIDAVVNEVSLGKYKKIGLLASPMTIQTRLYQNQLNQNKVEVVLPSLSSKWKSNTLQ
;
A
#
# COMPACT_ATOMS: atom_id res chain seq x y z
N MET A 1 -15.39 2.19 -5.62
CA MET A 1 -14.90 2.71 -4.33
C MET A 1 -14.48 4.15 -4.58
N PRO A 2 -14.97 5.15 -3.82
CA PRO A 2 -14.55 6.53 -4.03
C PRO A 2 -13.02 6.64 -3.97
N ASP A 3 -12.44 7.50 -4.81
CA ASP A 3 -10.99 7.75 -4.87
C ASP A 3 -10.51 8.54 -3.65
N PHE A 4 -10.39 7.83 -2.51
CA PHE A 4 -10.02 8.40 -1.23
C PHE A 4 -8.57 8.91 -1.16
N PHE A 5 -7.68 8.37 -2.01
CA PHE A 5 -6.26 8.66 -1.95
C PHE A 5 -5.73 9.52 -3.11
N CYS A 6 -6.57 9.81 -4.11
CA CYS A 6 -6.15 10.47 -5.36
C CYS A 6 -6.07 12.00 -5.28
N ASN A 7 -6.67 12.63 -4.26
CA ASN A 7 -6.62 14.08 -4.06
C ASN A 7 -6.26 14.39 -2.59
N LYS A 8 -5.42 15.39 -2.37
CA LYS A 8 -4.97 15.87 -1.04
C LYS A 8 -6.14 16.11 -0.07
N LYS A 9 -7.26 16.66 -0.57
CA LYS A 9 -8.48 16.87 0.25
C LYS A 9 -9.06 15.53 0.72
N ASN A 10 -9.19 14.55 -0.17
CA ASN A 10 -9.73 13.23 0.15
C ASN A 10 -8.78 12.42 1.05
N LYS A 11 -7.46 12.54 0.83
CA LYS A 11 -6.43 11.91 1.67
C LYS A 11 -6.56 12.39 3.12
N ASN A 12 -6.74 13.69 3.34
CA ASN A 12 -6.89 14.24 4.69
C ASN A 12 -8.16 13.73 5.39
N VAL A 13 -9.26 13.61 4.66
CA VAL A 13 -10.51 13.05 5.19
C VAL A 13 -10.34 11.57 5.55
N ALA A 14 -9.76 10.78 4.64
CA ALA A 14 -9.48 9.37 4.89
C ALA A 14 -8.55 9.18 6.09
N LEU A 15 -7.50 10.00 6.20
CA LEU A 15 -6.58 9.98 7.32
C LEU A 15 -7.30 10.32 8.63
N SER A 16 -8.15 11.35 8.66
CA SER A 16 -8.94 11.70 9.85
C SER A 16 -9.83 10.55 10.31
N ILE A 17 -10.57 9.92 9.38
CA ILE A 17 -11.44 8.78 9.69
C ILE A 17 -10.63 7.60 10.23
N LEU A 18 -9.49 7.29 9.59
CA LEU A 18 -8.65 6.16 10.00
C LEU A 18 -7.94 6.42 11.33
N ARG A 19 -7.55 7.66 11.63
CA ARG A 19 -6.99 8.04 12.93
C ARG A 19 -7.99 7.84 14.07
N ASP A 20 -9.23 8.27 13.89
CA ASP A 20 -10.29 8.05 14.87
C ASP A 20 -10.49 6.54 15.12
N ARG A 21 -10.52 5.73 14.06
CA ARG A 21 -10.61 4.26 14.18
C ARG A 21 -9.42 3.67 14.92
N VAL A 22 -8.20 4.06 14.59
CA VAL A 22 -6.97 3.57 15.25
C VAL A 22 -6.97 3.96 16.73
N SER A 23 -7.39 5.18 17.06
CA SER A 23 -7.53 5.65 18.45
C SER A 23 -8.50 4.77 19.24
N ARG A 24 -9.72 4.57 18.70
CA ARG A 24 -10.75 3.73 19.36
C ARG A 24 -10.30 2.28 19.50
N LEU A 25 -9.74 1.69 18.45
CA LEU A 25 -9.25 0.31 18.51
C LEU A 25 -8.01 0.16 19.38
N SER A 26 -7.25 1.25 19.62
CA SER A 26 -6.13 1.21 20.56
C SER A 26 -6.58 1.08 22.01
N GLN A 27 -7.85 1.35 22.34
CA GLN A 27 -8.41 1.20 23.68
C GLN A 27 -8.73 -0.25 24.06
N ILE A 28 -8.80 -1.16 23.08
CA ILE A 28 -8.97 -2.60 23.31
C ILE A 28 -7.61 -3.31 23.21
N PRO A 29 -7.44 -4.51 23.81
CA PRO A 29 -6.16 -5.23 23.85
C PRO A 29 -5.85 -5.91 22.51
N VAL A 30 -5.65 -5.12 21.46
CA VAL A 30 -5.13 -5.59 20.16
C VAL A 30 -3.60 -5.50 20.13
N CYS A 31 -2.96 -6.52 19.55
CA CYS A 31 -1.50 -6.59 19.44
C CYS A 31 -0.95 -5.90 18.18
N TYR A 32 -1.69 -5.98 17.06
CA TYR A 32 -1.25 -5.49 15.75
C TYR A 32 -2.42 -4.88 14.98
N PHE A 33 -2.10 -3.92 14.11
CA PHE A 33 -2.99 -3.41 13.09
C PHE A 33 -2.58 -3.93 11.70
N ALA A 34 -3.53 -4.07 10.79
CA ALA A 34 -3.26 -4.40 9.39
C ALA A 34 -4.20 -3.64 8.47
N MET A 35 -3.72 -3.27 7.28
CA MET A 35 -4.52 -2.63 6.24
C MET A 35 -4.69 -3.55 5.04
N ALA A 36 -5.92 -3.98 4.76
CA ALA A 36 -6.23 -4.86 3.64
C ALA A 36 -6.34 -4.12 2.28
N CYS A 37 -5.47 -3.15 2.02
CA CYS A 37 -5.46 -2.41 0.77
C CYS A 37 -4.05 -1.89 0.44
N ASN A 38 -3.56 -2.23 -0.76
CA ASN A 38 -2.27 -1.74 -1.27
C ASN A 38 -2.17 -0.22 -1.25
N MET A 39 -3.21 0.48 -1.71
CA MET A 39 -3.21 1.94 -1.78
C MET A 39 -3.16 2.61 -0.42
N ALA A 40 -3.85 2.04 0.57
CA ALA A 40 -3.90 2.61 1.92
C ALA A 40 -2.52 2.69 2.57
N HIS A 41 -1.55 1.90 2.10
CA HIS A 41 -0.17 1.95 2.61
C HIS A 41 0.54 3.28 2.33
N LEU A 42 0.00 4.13 1.44
CA LEU A 42 0.48 5.52 1.26
C LEU A 42 0.33 6.40 2.50
N ILE A 43 -0.56 6.05 3.43
CA ILE A 43 -0.80 6.80 4.66
C ILE A 43 -0.45 6.00 5.92
N LEU A 44 0.17 4.83 5.75
CA LEU A 44 0.57 3.99 6.87
C LEU A 44 1.53 4.71 7.83
N PRO A 45 2.56 5.45 7.35
CA PRO A 45 3.45 6.18 8.26
C PRO A 45 2.70 7.19 9.14
N GLU A 46 1.73 7.90 8.57
CA GLU A 46 0.93 8.88 9.30
C GLU A 46 -0.02 8.24 10.34
N LEU A 47 -0.42 6.99 10.14
CA LEU A 47 -1.23 6.22 11.09
C LEU A 47 -0.38 5.57 12.18
N GLN A 48 0.81 5.07 11.83
CA GLN A 48 1.74 4.50 12.81
C GLN A 48 2.17 5.53 13.85
N ASN A 49 2.28 6.81 13.47
CA ASN A 49 2.57 7.91 14.40
C ASN A 49 1.45 8.22 15.42
N GLN A 50 0.33 7.48 15.42
CA GLN A 50 -0.81 7.71 16.33
C GLN A 50 -0.94 6.63 17.41
N THR A 51 -0.14 5.58 17.33
CA THR A 51 -0.22 4.45 18.24
C THR A 51 1.12 3.73 18.32
N GLU A 52 1.48 3.27 19.51
CA GLU A 52 2.68 2.44 19.71
C GLU A 52 2.46 1.01 19.19
N LYS A 53 1.20 0.64 18.94
CA LYS A 53 0.86 -0.68 18.40
C LYS A 53 1.34 -0.78 16.95
N PRO A 54 2.10 -1.81 16.59
CA PRO A 54 2.67 -1.94 15.26
C PRO A 54 1.61 -2.22 14.19
N PHE A 55 1.81 -1.63 13.01
CA PHE A 55 1.11 -2.03 11.79
C PHE A 55 1.91 -3.07 11.00
N ILE A 56 1.21 -4.09 10.51
CA ILE A 56 1.74 -5.04 9.54
C ILE A 56 1.61 -4.42 8.15
N SER A 57 2.77 -4.14 7.54
CA SER A 57 2.87 -3.67 6.15
C SER A 57 2.76 -4.86 5.18
N MET A 58 1.75 -4.83 4.32
CA MET A 58 1.60 -5.80 3.23
C MET A 58 2.75 -5.69 2.22
N ILE A 59 3.29 -4.48 2.04
CA ILE A 59 4.43 -4.25 1.14
C ILE A 59 5.67 -4.97 1.67
N ASP A 60 5.97 -4.78 2.96
CA ASP A 60 7.13 -5.39 3.61
C ASP A 60 6.99 -6.92 3.61
N ALA A 61 5.78 -7.44 3.84
CA ALA A 61 5.51 -8.87 3.78
C ALA A 61 5.82 -9.47 2.40
N VAL A 62 5.42 -8.79 1.31
CA VAL A 62 5.74 -9.22 -0.05
C VAL A 62 7.25 -9.15 -0.33
N VAL A 63 7.91 -8.08 0.08
CA VAL A 63 9.36 -7.90 -0.10
C VAL A 63 10.14 -8.99 0.63
N ASN A 64 9.72 -9.32 1.85
CA ASN A 64 10.31 -10.41 2.62
C ASN A 64 10.15 -11.76 1.91
N GLU A 65 8.94 -12.07 1.44
CA GLU A 65 8.67 -13.33 0.74
C GLU A 65 9.50 -13.46 -0.55
N VAL A 66 9.57 -12.38 -1.32
CA VAL A 66 10.38 -12.33 -2.54
C VAL A 66 11.88 -12.56 -2.22
N SER A 67 12.35 -11.99 -1.10
CA SER A 67 13.75 -12.11 -0.67
C SER A 67 14.07 -13.53 -0.17
N LEU A 68 13.16 -14.14 0.59
CA LEU A 68 13.28 -15.53 1.05
C LEU A 68 13.32 -16.51 -0.13
N GLY A 69 12.48 -16.29 -1.13
CA GLY A 69 12.50 -17.04 -2.39
C GLY A 69 13.72 -16.76 -3.28
N LYS A 70 14.59 -15.81 -2.91
CA LYS A 70 15.78 -15.37 -3.67
C LYS A 70 15.47 -14.92 -5.10
N TYR A 71 14.23 -14.49 -5.38
CA TYR A 71 13.86 -14.00 -6.70
C TYR A 71 14.56 -12.68 -7.00
N LYS A 72 15.09 -12.55 -8.23
CA LYS A 72 15.77 -11.33 -8.69
C LYS A 72 14.93 -10.48 -9.63
N LYS A 73 13.83 -11.03 -10.13
CA LYS A 73 12.93 -10.39 -11.09
C LYS A 73 11.52 -10.88 -10.87
N ILE A 74 10.55 -9.97 -10.76
CA ILE A 74 9.14 -10.31 -10.55
C ILE A 74 8.23 -9.48 -11.47
N GLY A 75 7.07 -10.02 -11.82
CA GLY A 75 5.99 -9.26 -12.45
C GLY A 75 5.10 -8.60 -11.39
N LEU A 76 4.75 -7.32 -11.56
CA LEU A 76 3.83 -6.61 -10.67
C LEU A 76 2.53 -6.28 -11.40
N LEU A 77 1.45 -6.91 -10.95
CA LEU A 77 0.08 -6.57 -11.33
C LEU A 77 -0.55 -5.75 -10.21
N ALA A 78 -0.80 -4.47 -10.49
CA ALA A 78 -1.38 -3.55 -9.51
C ALA A 78 -2.21 -2.47 -10.22
N SER A 79 -3.00 -1.74 -9.43
CA SER A 79 -3.76 -0.60 -9.98
C SER A 79 -2.80 0.46 -10.54
N PRO A 80 -3.22 1.27 -11.53
CA PRO A 80 -2.38 2.32 -12.12
C PRO A 80 -1.79 3.25 -11.05
N MET A 81 -2.57 3.58 -10.03
CA MET A 81 -2.12 4.45 -8.95
C MET A 81 -1.08 3.77 -8.04
N THR A 82 -1.19 2.47 -7.75
CA THR A 82 -0.15 1.74 -6.99
C THR A 82 1.16 1.71 -7.78
N ILE A 83 1.06 1.53 -9.11
CA ILE A 83 2.21 1.57 -10.01
C ILE A 83 2.83 2.98 -10.01
N GLN A 84 2.03 4.03 -10.18
CA GLN A 84 2.48 5.42 -10.28
C GLN A 84 3.15 5.91 -8.99
N THR A 85 2.62 5.52 -7.83
CA THR A 85 3.19 5.88 -6.52
C THR A 85 4.43 5.07 -6.15
N ARG A 86 4.75 4.03 -6.94
CA ARG A 86 5.94 3.18 -6.80
C ARG A 86 6.06 2.49 -5.44
N LEU A 87 4.94 2.25 -4.76
CA LEU A 87 4.87 1.68 -3.41
C LEU A 87 5.71 0.40 -3.27
N TYR A 88 5.49 -0.55 -4.17
CA TYR A 88 6.21 -1.83 -4.17
C TYR A 88 7.58 -1.70 -4.83
N GLN A 89 7.66 -0.98 -5.96
CA GLN A 89 8.89 -0.86 -6.74
C GLN A 89 10.02 -0.24 -5.91
N ASN A 90 9.73 0.76 -5.08
CA ASN A 90 10.75 1.40 -4.25
C ASN A 90 11.40 0.41 -3.28
N GLN A 91 10.62 -0.36 -2.52
CA GLN A 91 11.17 -1.33 -1.58
C GLN A 91 11.80 -2.55 -2.26
N LEU A 92 11.20 -3.06 -3.34
CA LEU A 92 11.77 -4.18 -4.09
C LEU A 92 13.11 -3.82 -4.74
N ASN A 93 13.22 -2.61 -5.31
CA ASN A 93 14.47 -2.13 -5.90
C ASN A 93 15.57 -1.95 -4.84
N GLN A 94 15.24 -1.48 -3.63
CA GLN A 94 16.19 -1.41 -2.51
C GLN A 94 16.77 -2.78 -2.17
N ASN A 95 16.00 -3.85 -2.38
CA ASN A 95 16.41 -5.25 -2.19
C ASN A 95 17.00 -5.89 -3.46
N LYS A 96 17.36 -5.08 -4.47
CA LYS A 96 17.94 -5.53 -5.76
C LYS A 96 17.05 -6.52 -6.51
N VAL A 97 15.73 -6.34 -6.43
CA VAL A 97 14.73 -7.08 -7.20
C VAL A 97 14.24 -6.20 -8.33
N GLU A 98 14.36 -6.68 -9.57
CA GLU A 98 13.80 -6.01 -10.75
C GLU A 98 12.28 -6.22 -10.83
N VAL A 99 11.53 -5.13 -11.03
CA VAL A 99 10.06 -5.19 -11.20
C VAL A 99 9.69 -4.99 -12.67
N VAL A 100 9.00 -5.97 -13.23
CA VAL A 100 8.44 -5.93 -14.59
C VAL A 100 6.96 -5.54 -14.51
N LEU A 101 6.59 -4.52 -15.27
CA LEU A 101 5.20 -4.09 -15.41
C LEU A 101 4.61 -4.62 -16.72
N PRO A 102 3.29 -4.86 -16.78
CA PRO A 102 2.64 -5.24 -18.02
C PRO A 102 2.82 -4.16 -19.09
N SER A 103 3.18 -4.55 -20.32
CA SER A 103 3.27 -3.64 -21.45
C SER A 103 1.89 -3.16 -21.87
N LEU A 104 1.75 -1.86 -22.15
CA LEU A 104 0.50 -1.19 -22.53
C LEU A 104 -0.16 -1.75 -23.82
N SER A 105 0.54 -2.62 -24.57
CA SER A 105 0.04 -3.25 -25.81
C SER A 105 -1.11 -4.24 -25.57
N SER A 106 -1.19 -4.85 -24.40
CA SER A 106 -2.39 -5.56 -23.93
C SER A 106 -3.35 -4.52 -23.35
N LYS A 107 -4.29 -4.03 -24.18
CA LYS A 107 -5.39 -3.13 -23.80
C LYS A 107 -6.21 -3.73 -22.65
N TRP A 108 -5.74 -3.59 -21.41
CA TRP A 108 -6.57 -3.77 -20.23
C TRP A 108 -7.41 -2.51 -20.06
N LYS A 109 -8.59 -2.51 -20.69
CA LYS A 109 -9.60 -1.46 -20.51
C LYS A 109 -10.21 -1.60 -19.11
N SER A 110 -9.55 -1.03 -18.10
CA SER A 110 -10.26 -0.62 -16.89
C SER A 110 -11.16 0.55 -17.29
N ASN A 111 -12.47 0.32 -17.35
CA ASN A 111 -13.51 1.32 -17.63
C ASN A 111 -13.64 2.33 -16.47
N THR A 112 -12.59 3.09 -16.15
CA THR A 112 -12.68 4.13 -15.13
C THR A 112 -11.80 5.31 -15.50
N LEU A 113 -12.42 6.50 -15.46
CA LEU A 113 -11.94 7.82 -15.92
C LEU A 113 -12.29 8.16 -17.37
N GLN A 114 -13.59 8.21 -17.65
CA GLN A 114 -14.18 9.39 -18.32
C GLN A 114 -14.76 10.30 -17.25
#